data_AF-A0A183DGK0-F1
#
_entry.id   AF-A0A183DGK0-F1
#
_cell.length_a   1.000
_cell.length_b   1.000
_cell.length_c   1.000
_cell.angle_alpha   90.00
_cell.angle_beta   90.00
_cell.angle_gamma   90.00
#
_symmetry.space_group_name_H-M   'P 1'
#
loop_
_entity.id
_entity.type
_entity.pdbx_description
1 polymer ?
#
loop_
_entity_poly.entity_id
_entity_poly.type
_entity_poly.pdbx_seq_one_letter_code
_entity_poly.pdbx_strand_id
1 'polypeptide(L)'
;MVAATCVYEGTASEVAAQEAKLNAIAAKFGGLSGGEKNGKYGYRLTFAIAYLRDLGLEFSIMGESFETSVPWDRVLVLCQNVKEVIKRVGKANGLILPCLASCRFFFSLFFSVFFFQISQDTL
;
A
#
# COMPACT_ATOMS: atom_id res chain seq x y z
N MET A 1 4.58 11.86 -4.04
CA MET A 1 3.56 12.19 -3.03
C MET A 1 3.10 10.89 -2.37
N VAL A 2 2.86 10.89 -1.06
CA VAL A 2 2.36 9.74 -0.29
C VAL A 2 1.19 10.19 0.58
N ALA A 3 0.34 9.26 1.01
CA ALA A 3 -0.78 9.55 1.91
C ALA A 3 -0.77 8.61 3.11
N ALA A 4 -1.20 9.12 4.26
CA ALA A 4 -1.45 8.36 5.47
C ALA A 4 -2.94 8.48 5.83
N THR A 5 -3.60 7.35 6.05
CA THR A 5 -4.98 7.31 6.55
C THR A 5 -4.93 6.98 8.03
N CYS A 6 -5.52 7.83 8.86
CA CYS A 6 -5.56 7.66 10.32
C CYS A 6 -7.01 7.44 10.76
N VAL A 7 -7.19 6.57 11.75
CA VAL A 7 -8.47 6.32 12.42
C VAL A 7 -8.25 6.61 13.89
N TYR A 8 -9.18 7.33 14.51
CA TYR A 8 -9.17 7.66 15.93
C TYR A 8 -10.44 7.09 16.56
N GLU A 9 -10.31 6.47 17.72
CA GLU A 9 -11.41 5.87 18.47
C GLU A 9 -11.29 6.26 19.94
N GLY A 10 -12.42 6.53 20.59
CA GLY A 10 -12.47 7.02 21.97
C GLY A 10 -13.60 8.03 22.17
N THR A 11 -13.54 8.80 23.25
CA THR A 11 -14.46 9.91 23.49
C THR A 11 -14.17 11.07 22.53
N ALA A 12 -15.17 11.93 22.29
CA ALA A 12 -15.01 13.08 21.40
C ALA A 12 -13.84 14.01 21.82
N SER A 13 -13.62 14.15 23.13
CA SER A 13 -12.52 14.96 23.68
C SER A 13 -11.15 14.33 23.40
N GLU A 14 -11.02 13.01 23.58
CA GLU A 14 -9.77 12.29 23.32
C GLU A 14 -9.42 12.31 21.83
N VAL A 15 -10.40 12.07 20.96
CA VAL A 15 -10.21 12.09 19.50
C VAL A 15 -9.74 13.48 19.04
N ALA A 16 -10.39 14.55 19.51
CA ALA A 16 -10.00 15.91 19.17
C ALA A 16 -8.56 16.24 19.63
N ALA A 17 -8.19 15.81 20.83
CA ALA A 17 -6.84 16.00 21.35
C ALA A 17 -5.78 15.21 20.56
N GLN A 18 -6.07 13.95 20.22
CA GLN A 18 -5.17 13.09 19.44
C GLN A 18 -5.00 13.59 18.00
N GLU A 19 -6.08 13.99 17.35
CA GLU A 19 -6.05 14.54 15.99
C GLU A 19 -5.22 15.83 15.92
N ALA A 20 -5.45 16.76 16.85
CA ALA A 20 -4.68 17.99 16.93
C ALA A 20 -3.17 17.72 17.12
N LYS A 21 -2.83 16.75 17.98
CA LYS A 21 -1.44 16.36 18.24
C LYS A 21 -0.78 15.73 17.01
N LEU A 22 -1.47 14.85 16.30
CA LEU A 22 -0.92 14.21 15.10
C LEU A 22 -0.74 15.24 13.98
N ASN A 23 -1.71 16.12 13.76
CA ASN A 23 -1.62 17.19 12.76
C ASN A 23 -0.46 18.14 13.04
N ALA A 24 -0.21 18.48 14.31
CA ALA A 24 0.95 19.30 14.69
C ALA A 24 2.30 18.61 14.39
N ILE A 25 2.38 17.28 14.52
CA ILE A 25 3.57 16.52 14.14
C ILE A 25 3.70 16.48 12.62
N ALA A 26 2.62 16.16 11.90
CA ALA A 26 2.61 16.08 10.44
C ALA A 26 3.04 17.40 9.79
N ALA A 27 2.59 18.54 10.32
CA ALA A 27 2.97 19.87 9.84
C ALA A 27 4.49 20.12 9.87
N LYS A 28 5.20 19.57 10.87
CA LYS A 28 6.68 19.68 10.97
C LYS A 28 7.40 18.98 9.81
N PHE A 29 6.75 17.99 9.19
CA PHE A 29 7.28 17.24 8.05
C PHE A 29 6.62 17.65 6.71
N GLY A 30 5.94 18.80 6.68
CA GLY A 30 5.26 19.29 5.47
C GLY A 30 3.96 18.54 5.12
N GLY A 31 3.37 17.83 6.10
CA GLY A 31 2.10 17.13 5.93
C GLY A 31 0.93 18.09 5.76
N LEU A 32 0.02 17.74 4.86
CA LEU A 32 -1.21 18.48 4.56
C LEU A 32 -2.43 17.60 4.88
N SER A 33 -3.49 18.22 5.40
CA SER A 33 -4.74 17.48 5.68
C SER A 33 -5.39 17.03 4.38
N GLY A 34 -5.53 15.71 4.22
CA GLY A 34 -6.20 15.10 3.08
C GLY A 34 -7.72 15.01 3.21
N GLY A 35 -8.29 15.44 4.34
CA GLY A 35 -9.74 15.40 4.60
C GLY A 35 -10.29 14.02 5.01
N GLU A 36 -11.36 14.04 5.81
CA GLU A 36 -11.98 12.85 6.43
C GLU A 36 -12.52 11.85 5.39
N LYS A 37 -13.09 12.34 4.29
CA LYS A 37 -13.67 11.50 3.22
C LYS A 37 -12.65 10.51 2.65
N ASN A 38 -11.42 10.96 2.44
CA ASN A 38 -10.34 10.13 1.92
C ASN A 38 -9.90 9.06 2.93
N GLY A 39 -9.90 9.41 4.23
CA GLY A 39 -9.65 8.45 5.32
C GLY A 39 -10.70 7.34 5.37
N LYS A 40 -11.99 7.71 5.38
CA LYS A 40 -13.11 6.75 5.37
C LYS A 40 -13.09 5.85 4.14
N TYR A 41 -12.81 6.40 2.96
CA TYR A 41 -12.72 5.62 1.72
C TYR A 41 -11.55 4.64 1.75
N GLY A 42 -10.36 5.09 2.17
CA GLY A 42 -9.18 4.24 2.28
C GLY A 42 -9.35 3.09 3.27
N TYR A 43 -10.05 3.33 4.39
CA TYR A 43 -10.37 2.26 5.35
C TYR A 43 -11.30 1.21 4.74
N ARG A 44 -12.38 1.64 4.06
CA ARG A 44 -13.33 0.75 3.38
C ARG A 44 -12.67 -0.07 2.26
N LEU A 45 -11.74 0.54 1.52
CA LEU A 45 -11.03 -0.13 0.43
C LEU A 45 -10.28 -1.38 0.89
N THR A 46 -9.83 -1.44 2.15
CA THR A 46 -9.18 -2.62 2.73
C THR A 46 -10.03 -3.89 2.57
N PHE A 47 -11.34 -3.78 2.74
CA PHE A 47 -12.27 -4.91 2.59
C PHE A 47 -12.61 -5.21 1.12
N ALA A 48 -12.42 -4.24 0.23
CA ALA A 48 -12.75 -4.36 -1.18
C ALA A 48 -11.58 -4.91 -2.04
N ILE A 49 -10.33 -4.79 -1.58
CA ILE A 49 -9.14 -5.21 -2.35
C ILE A 49 -9.16 -6.70 -2.71
N ALA A 50 -9.71 -7.57 -1.85
CA ALA A 50 -9.83 -9.00 -2.15
C ALA A 50 -10.67 -9.25 -3.41
N TYR A 51 -11.76 -8.51 -3.61
CA TYR A 51 -12.61 -8.64 -4.79
C TYR A 51 -11.93 -8.13 -6.08
N LEU A 52 -10.99 -7.20 -5.98
CA LEU A 52 -10.20 -6.75 -7.12
C LEU A 52 -9.26 -7.84 -7.65
N ARG A 53 -8.83 -8.77 -6.78
CA ARG A 53 -8.02 -9.92 -7.19
C ARG A 53 -8.83 -10.85 -8.09
N ASP A 54 -10.02 -11.22 -7.65
CA ASP A 54 -10.91 -12.11 -8.41
C ASP A 54 -11.28 -11.49 -9.75
N LEU A 55 -11.61 -10.19 -9.75
CA LEU A 55 -11.83 -9.44 -11.00
C LEU A 55 -10.59 -9.44 -11.91
N GLY A 56 -9.39 -9.25 -11.35
CA GLY A 56 -8.14 -9.28 -12.12
C GLY A 56 -7.91 -10.62 -12.82
N LEU A 57 -8.26 -11.73 -12.18
CA LEU A 57 -8.11 -13.07 -12.74
C LEU A 57 -8.95 -13.26 -14.01
N GLU A 58 -10.13 -12.64 -14.10
CA GLU A 58 -10.97 -12.65 -15.32
C GLU A 58 -10.25 -12.01 -16.52
N PHE A 59 -9.31 -11.10 -16.28
CA PHE A 59 -8.50 -10.42 -17.30
C PHE A 59 -7.08 -10.98 -17.41
N SER A 60 -6.82 -12.20 -16.92
CA SER A 60 -5.48 -12.82 -16.91
C SER A 60 -4.43 -12.00 -16.14
N ILE A 61 -4.89 -11.22 -15.14
CA ILE A 61 -4.04 -10.47 -14.23
C ILE A 61 -4.03 -11.20 -12.89
N MET A 62 -2.87 -11.77 -12.53
CA MET A 62 -2.66 -12.43 -11.24
C MET A 62 -1.96 -11.48 -10.26
N GLY A 63 -2.38 -11.48 -9.01
CA GLY A 63 -1.76 -10.64 -8.01
C GLY A 63 -1.79 -11.20 -6.61
N GLU A 64 -0.69 -11.01 -5.88
CA GLU A 64 -0.57 -11.40 -4.49
C GLU A 64 -0.07 -10.26 -3.60
N SER A 65 -0.38 -10.36 -2.31
CA SER A 65 0.10 -9.47 -1.26
C SER A 65 0.93 -10.25 -0.25
N PHE A 66 1.98 -9.62 0.28
CA PHE A 66 2.89 -10.22 1.25
C PHE A 66 3.37 -9.15 2.23
N GLU A 67 3.91 -9.56 3.37
CA GLU A 67 4.32 -8.63 4.42
C GLU A 67 5.61 -9.07 5.12
N THR A 68 6.27 -8.11 5.76
CA THR A 68 7.47 -8.35 6.55
C THR A 68 7.63 -7.29 7.64
N SER A 69 8.44 -7.56 8.65
CA SER A 69 8.80 -6.60 9.70
C SER A 69 10.30 -6.28 9.62
N VAL A 70 10.64 -4.99 9.77
CA VAL A 70 12.02 -4.52 9.59
C VAL A 70 12.31 -3.37 10.56
N PRO A 71 13.57 -3.20 10.99
CA PRO A 71 13.98 -2.03 11.77
C PRO A 71 13.75 -0.70 11.02
N TRP A 72 13.41 0.37 11.75
CA TRP A 72 13.08 1.68 11.16
C TRP A 72 14.15 2.24 10.21
N ASP A 73 15.43 2.00 10.48
CA ASP A 73 16.56 2.44 9.64
C ASP A 73 16.63 1.72 8.28
N ARG A 74 15.97 0.56 8.13
CA ARG A 74 15.99 -0.27 6.91
C ARG A 74 14.73 -0.16 6.07
N VAL A 75 13.70 0.47 6.60
CA VAL A 75 12.38 0.61 5.99
C VAL A 75 12.43 1.11 4.54
N LEU A 76 13.09 2.25 4.30
CA LEU A 76 13.10 2.89 2.98
C LEU A 76 13.88 2.07 1.96
N VAL A 77 15.04 1.56 2.36
CA VAL A 77 15.92 0.74 1.52
C VAL A 77 15.23 -0.55 1.12
N LEU A 78 14.54 -1.20 2.07
CA LEU A 78 13.80 -2.43 1.79
C LEU A 78 12.65 -2.18 0.81
N CYS A 79 11.86 -1.12 1.00
CA CYS A 79 10.79 -0.74 0.05
C CYS A 79 11.30 -0.51 -1.38
N GLN A 80 12.43 0.18 -1.53
CA GLN A 80 13.03 0.45 -2.84
C GLN A 80 13.56 -0.83 -3.48
N ASN A 81 14.35 -1.59 -2.73
CA ASN A 81 15.01 -2.80 -3.25
C ASN A 81 14.01 -3.88 -3.62
N VAL A 82 12.96 -4.09 -2.81
CA VAL A 82 11.90 -5.05 -3.11
C VAL A 82 11.23 -4.69 -4.43
N LYS A 83 10.79 -3.44 -4.62
CA LYS A 83 10.17 -2.99 -5.88
C LYS A 83 11.08 -3.20 -7.10
N GLU A 84 12.37 -2.99 -6.93
CA GLU A 84 13.32 -3.13 -8.03
C GLU A 84 13.64 -4.59 -8.36
N VAL A 85 13.74 -5.45 -7.35
CA VAL A 85 13.86 -6.90 -7.54
C VAL A 85 12.63 -7.43 -8.28
N ILE A 86 11.43 -6.98 -7.91
CA ILE A 86 10.17 -7.39 -8.54
C ILE A 86 10.16 -7.06 -10.03
N LYS A 87 10.46 -5.80 -10.39
CA LYS A 87 10.50 -5.38 -11.79
C LYS A 87 11.57 -6.14 -12.58
N ARG A 88 12.75 -6.34 -11.97
CA ARG A 88 13.88 -7.03 -12.60
C ARG A 88 13.56 -8.50 -12.87
N VAL A 89 13.07 -9.22 -11.86
CA VAL A 89 12.68 -10.64 -11.97
C VAL A 89 11.51 -10.79 -12.93
N GLY A 90 10.51 -9.91 -12.84
CA GLY A 90 9.38 -9.91 -13.75
C GLY A 90 9.81 -9.77 -15.22
N LYS A 91 10.68 -8.79 -15.53
CA LYS A 91 11.23 -8.62 -16.88
C LYS A 91 12.05 -9.82 -17.35
N ALA A 92 12.84 -10.41 -16.46
CA ALA A 92 13.66 -11.59 -16.78
C ALA A 92 12.82 -12.86 -17.08
N ASN A 93 11.61 -12.95 -16.52
CA ASN A 93 10.68 -14.05 -16.74
C ASN A 93 9.66 -13.76 -17.87
N GLY A 94 9.93 -12.79 -18.73
CA GLY A 94 9.14 -12.59 -19.97
C GLY A 94 7.83 -11.81 -19.79
N LEU A 95 7.65 -11.06 -18.69
CA LEU A 95 6.49 -10.18 -18.58
C LEU A 95 6.53 -9.07 -19.64
N ILE A 96 5.44 -8.99 -20.40
CA ILE A 96 5.26 -8.00 -21.47
C ILE A 96 4.98 -6.61 -20.88
N LEU A 97 4.32 -6.55 -19.72
CA LEU A 97 3.92 -5.31 -19.05
C LEU A 97 4.74 -5.08 -17.77
N PRO A 98 4.96 -3.82 -17.38
CA PRO A 98 5.62 -3.49 -16.13
C PRO A 98 4.78 -3.97 -14.94
N CYS A 99 5.41 -4.71 -14.01
CA CYS A 99 4.74 -5.14 -12.78
C CYS A 99 4.29 -3.93 -11.97
N LEU A 100 3.03 -3.98 -11.48
CA LEU A 100 2.63 -3.09 -10.40
C LEU A 100 3.30 -3.57 -9.11
N ALA A 101 4.05 -2.69 -8.46
CA ALA A 101 4.68 -2.96 -7.15
C ALA A 101 4.46 -1.77 -6.22
N SER A 102 3.50 -1.90 -5.32
CA SER A 102 3.17 -0.89 -4.31
C SER A 102 3.54 -1.36 -2.90
N CYS A 103 3.73 -0.42 -1.98
CA CYS A 103 3.98 -0.74 -0.58
C CYS A 103 3.26 0.27 0.30
N ARG A 104 2.77 -0.19 1.45
CA ARG A 104 2.11 0.64 2.46
C ARG A 104 2.61 0.25 3.85
N PHE A 105 2.72 1.25 4.71
CA PHE A 105 3.02 1.03 6.12
C PHE A 105 1.73 0.87 6.92
N PHE A 106 1.70 -0.17 7.75
CA PHE A 106 0.64 -0.43 8.72
C PHE A 106 1.28 -0.51 10.12
N PHE A 107 1.20 -1.66 10.81
CA PHE A 107 2.00 -2.01 11.98
C PHE A 107 3.32 -2.72 11.58
N SER A 108 3.22 -3.60 10.57
CA SER A 108 4.32 -4.16 9.79
C SER A 108 4.41 -3.46 8.43
N LEU A 109 5.49 -3.73 7.69
CA LEU A 109 5.60 -3.34 6.28
C LEU A 109 4.74 -4.27 5.44
N PHE A 110 3.67 -3.71 4.88
CA PHE A 110 2.78 -4.44 3.98
C PHE A 110 3.14 -4.14 2.52
N PHE A 111 3.53 -5.16 1.79
CA PHE A 111 3.69 -5.09 0.33
C PHE A 111 2.39 -5.56 -0.31
N SER A 112 1.53 -4.59 -0.61
CA SER A 112 0.26 -4.82 -1.28
C SER A 112 0.46 -4.86 -2.80
N VAL A 113 0.09 -6.00 -3.37
CA VAL A 113 -0.36 -6.19 -4.75
C VAL A 113 0.75 -6.15 -5.79
N PHE A 114 1.10 -7.35 -6.22
CA PHE A 114 1.60 -7.61 -7.56
C PHE A 114 0.45 -7.64 -8.55
N PHE A 115 0.67 -7.20 -9.77
CA PHE A 115 -0.15 -7.62 -10.90
C PHE A 115 0.80 -8.14 -11.97
N PHE A 116 0.65 -9.41 -12.32
CA PHE A 116 1.35 -10.11 -13.39
C PHE A 116 0.30 -10.43 -14.45
N GLN A 117 0.54 -10.04 -15.69
CA GLN A 117 -0.24 -10.57 -16.81
C GLN A 117 0.34 -11.95 -17.14
N ILE A 118 -0.48 -12.99 -17.08
CA ILE A 118 -0.08 -14.33 -17.51
C ILE A 118 0.14 -14.27 -19.03
N SER A 119 1.34 -14.58 -19.50
CA SER A 119 1.55 -14.77 -20.94
C SER A 119 0.75 -16.00 -21.38
N GLN A 120 -0.09 -15.84 -22.41
CA GLN A 120 -0.93 -16.93 -22.93
C GLN A 120 -0.13 -18.10 -23.53
N ASP A 121 1.20 -18.02 -23.61
CA ASP A 121 2.07 -19.07 -24.17
C ASP A 121 2.33 -20.27 -23.23
N THR A 122 1.57 -20.41 -22.13
CA THR A 122 1.76 -21.49 -21.13
C THR A 122 0.52 -22.37 -20.88
N LEU A 123 -0.37 -22.47 -21.87
CA LEU A 123 -1.39 -23.53 -21.95
C LEU A 123 -1.27 -24.32 -23.25
#